data_AF-K1SKX6-F1
#
_entry.id   AF-K1SKX6-F1
#
_cell.length_a   1.000
_cell.length_b   1.000
_cell.length_c   1.000
_cell.angle_alpha   90.00
_cell.angle_beta   90.00
_cell.angle_gamma   90.00
#
_symmetry.space_group_name_H-M   'P 1'
#
loop_
_entity.id
_entity.type
_entity.pdbx_description
1 polymer ?
#
loop_
_entity_poly.entity_id
_entity_poly.type
_entity_poly.pdbx_seq_one_letter_code
_entity_poly.pdbx_strand_id
1 'polypeptide(L)'
;HQPLANQLFASYAKVIDARSLASVIGEEELSPTDKKYIEFGRLFESKFVNQGFNENRSIEQSLDLGWELLSTLPRAELDRVDDALLDQYYKGDK
;
A
#
# COMPACT_ATOMS: atom_id res chain seq x y z
N HIS A 1 12.01 6.31 7.68
CA HIS A 1 12.00 5.96 6.24
C HIS A 1 12.10 4.45 5.97
N GLN A 2 13.06 3.73 6.56
CA GLN A 2 13.20 2.28 6.33
C GLN A 2 11.98 1.43 6.72
N PRO A 3 11.28 1.68 7.85
CA PRO A 3 10.07 0.92 8.18
C PRO A 3 8.96 1.07 7.13
N LEU A 4 8.74 2.31 6.66
CA LEU A 4 7.78 2.60 5.59
C LEU A 4 8.11 1.84 4.30
N ALA A 5 9.38 1.87 3.87
CA ALA A 5 9.81 1.16 2.67
C ALA A 5 9.59 -0.36 2.78
N ASN A 6 9.92 -0.94 3.95
CA ASN A 6 9.71 -2.36 4.23
C ASN A 6 8.22 -2.72 4.20
N GLN A 7 7.35 -1.87 4.76
CA GLN A 7 5.91 -2.08 4.76
C GLN A 7 5.30 -1.96 3.36
N LEU A 8 5.71 -0.97 2.56
CA LEU A 8 5.28 -0.83 1.17
C LEU A 8 5.67 -2.06 0.35
N PHE A 9 6.90 -2.56 0.52
CA PHE A 9 7.36 -3.77 -0.16
C PHE A 9 6.54 -5.01 0.24
N ALA A 10 6.32 -5.21 1.54
CA ALA A 10 5.52 -6.33 2.04
C ALA A 10 4.07 -6.27 1.56
N SER A 11 3.46 -5.08 1.59
CA SER A 11 2.09 -4.86 1.11
C SER A 11 2.00 -5.14 -0.39
N TYR A 12 2.99 -4.73 -1.17
CA TYR A 12 3.02 -5.01 -2.61
C TYR A 12 3.25 -6.50 -2.92
N ALA A 13 4.01 -7.23 -2.11
CA ALA A 13 4.11 -8.69 -2.26
C ALA A 13 2.73 -9.37 -2.07
N LYS A 14 1.94 -8.92 -1.10
CA LYS A 14 0.56 -9.41 -0.89
C LYS A 14 -0.38 -9.10 -2.06
N VAL A 15 -0.18 -7.99 -2.77
CA VAL A 15 -0.91 -7.68 -4.01
C VAL A 15 -0.70 -8.79 -5.04
N ILE A 16 0.54 -9.28 -5.19
CA ILE A 16 0.87 -10.30 -6.18
C ILE A 16 0.17 -11.62 -5.83
N ASP A 17 0.18 -12.01 -4.55
CA ASP A 17 -0.53 -13.19 -4.05
C ASP A 17 -2.05 -13.06 -4.27
N ALA A 18 -2.64 -11.92 -3.93
CA ALA A 18 -4.06 -11.65 -4.12
C ALA A 18 -4.47 -11.67 -5.60
N ARG A 19 -3.65 -11.11 -6.51
CA ARG A 19 -3.86 -11.16 -7.97
C ARG A 19 -3.77 -12.59 -8.50
N SER A 20 -2.82 -13.37 -8.00
CA SER A 20 -2.68 -14.79 -8.36
C SER A 20 -3.94 -15.56 -7.95
N LEU A 21 -4.41 -15.37 -6.72
CA LEU A 21 -5.65 -15.99 -6.23
C LEU A 21 -6.87 -15.54 -7.06
N ALA A 22 -7.01 -14.24 -7.33
CA ALA A 22 -8.08 -13.70 -8.17
C ALA A 22 -8.09 -14.31 -9.58
N SER A 23 -6.93 -14.64 -10.14
CA SER A 23 -6.86 -15.28 -11.47
C SER A 23 -7.42 -16.70 -11.49
N VAL A 24 -7.50 -17.36 -10.32
CA VAL A 24 -8.01 -18.73 -10.18
C VAL A 24 -9.49 -18.75 -9.82
N ILE A 25 -9.92 -17.91 -8.86
CA ILE A 25 -11.30 -17.94 -8.32
C ILE A 25 -12.16 -16.72 -8.71
N GLY A 26 -11.58 -15.69 -9.33
CA GLY A 26 -12.23 -14.42 -9.63
C GLY A 26 -11.99 -13.35 -8.54
N GLU A 27 -11.89 -12.07 -8.93
CA GLU A 27 -11.70 -10.95 -7.99
C GLU A 27 -12.90 -10.77 -7.04
N GLU A 28 -14.11 -11.09 -7.49
CA GLU A 28 -15.34 -10.98 -6.68
C GLU A 28 -15.37 -11.96 -5.49
N GLU A 29 -14.71 -13.11 -5.62
CA GLU A 29 -14.65 -14.16 -4.60
C GLU A 29 -13.54 -13.94 -3.56
N LEU A 30 -12.73 -12.89 -3.73
CA LEU A 30 -11.67 -12.56 -2.79
C LEU A 30 -12.19 -12.07 -1.45
N SER A 31 -11.39 -12.28 -0.40
CA SER A 31 -11.65 -11.70 0.91
C SER A 31 -11.67 -10.16 0.84
N PRO A 32 -12.40 -9.47 1.74
CA PRO A 32 -12.39 -8.01 1.78
C PRO A 32 -10.98 -7.43 1.92
N THR A 33 -10.10 -8.11 2.65
CA THR A 33 -8.70 -7.69 2.81
C THR A 33 -7.92 -7.84 1.51
N ASP A 34 -8.06 -8.97 0.80
CA ASP A 34 -7.38 -9.18 -0.50
C ASP A 34 -7.84 -8.18 -1.56
N LYS A 35 -9.14 -7.83 -1.57
CA LYS A 35 -9.67 -6.76 -2.43
C LYS A 35 -9.01 -5.42 -2.14
N LYS A 36 -8.83 -5.07 -0.85
CA LYS A 36 -8.09 -3.86 -0.45
C LYS A 36 -6.62 -3.91 -0.87
N TYR A 37 -5.97 -5.08 -0.81
CA TYR A 37 -4.62 -5.23 -1.35
C TYR A 37 -4.59 -4.97 -2.85
N ILE A 38 -5.53 -5.52 -3.63
CA ILE A 38 -5.60 -5.24 -5.08
C ILE A 38 -5.78 -3.74 -5.34
N GLU A 39 -6.65 -3.06 -4.60
CA GLU A 39 -6.83 -1.62 -4.69
C GLU A 39 -5.55 -0.85 -4.35
N PHE A 40 -4.91 -1.17 -3.23
CA PHE A 40 -3.60 -0.63 -2.85
C PHE A 40 -2.58 -0.80 -3.97
N GLY A 41 -2.50 -1.99 -4.57
CA GLY A 41 -1.58 -2.27 -5.68
C GLY A 41 -1.82 -1.40 -6.90
N ARG A 42 -3.09 -1.23 -7.30
CA ARG A 42 -3.48 -0.34 -8.42
C ARG A 42 -3.08 1.12 -8.13
N LEU A 43 -3.31 1.59 -6.91
CA LEU A 43 -2.95 2.96 -6.50
C LEU A 43 -1.43 3.14 -6.39
N PHE A 44 -0.70 2.13 -5.90
CA PHE A 44 0.75 2.14 -5.80
C PHE A 44 1.40 2.21 -7.18
N GLU A 45 0.98 1.38 -8.13
CA GLU A 45 1.51 1.41 -9.50
C GLU A 45 1.20 2.74 -10.20
N SER A 46 -0.03 3.25 -10.06
CA SER A 46 -0.48 4.46 -10.77
C SER A 46 0.01 5.77 -10.17
N LYS A 47 0.17 5.86 -8.85
CA LYS A 47 0.56 7.10 -8.16
C LYS A 47 2.01 7.09 -7.67
N PHE A 48 2.49 5.95 -7.15
CA PHE A 48 3.81 5.88 -6.54
C PHE A 48 4.91 5.61 -7.56
N VAL A 49 4.73 4.55 -8.36
CA VAL A 49 5.71 4.07 -9.35
C VAL A 49 5.66 4.92 -10.62
N ASN A 50 4.46 5.16 -11.14
CA ASN A 50 4.29 5.98 -12.34
C ASN A 50 4.45 7.47 -11.99
N GLN A 51 5.66 7.98 -12.18
CA GLN A 51 5.96 9.40 -12.11
C GLN A 51 6.04 9.96 -13.53
N GLY A 52 5.35 11.07 -13.78
CA GLY A 52 5.36 11.69 -15.11
C GLY A 52 6.79 12.08 -15.52
N PHE A 53 7.06 12.15 -16.82
CA PHE A 53 8.40 12.50 -17.34
C PHE A 53 8.95 13.84 -16.79
N ASN A 54 8.07 14.77 -16.44
CA ASN A 54 8.42 16.08 -15.87
C ASN A 54 8.15 16.17 -14.36
N GLU A 55 7.83 15.07 -13.71
CA GLU A 55 7.54 15.05 -12.28
C GLU A 55 8.83 14.90 -11.48
N ASN A 56 9.23 15.97 -10.80
CA ASN A 56 10.38 15.94 -9.90
C ASN A 56 9.88 15.85 -8.46
N ARG A 57 9.78 14.61 -7.94
CA ARG A 57 9.28 14.34 -6.60
C ARG A 57 10.43 14.33 -5.60
N SER A 58 10.31 15.16 -4.57
CA SER A 58 11.22 15.11 -3.42
C SER A 58 11.04 13.82 -2.61
N ILE A 59 12.03 13.52 -1.76
CA ILE A 59 11.94 12.38 -0.85
C ILE A 59 10.76 12.51 0.12
N GLU A 60 10.49 13.72 0.63
CA GLU A 60 9.39 14.00 1.56
C GLU A 60 8.03 13.73 0.90
N GLN A 61 7.81 14.23 -0.31
CA GLN A 61 6.60 13.95 -1.09
C GLN A 61 6.42 12.45 -1.37
N SER A 62 7.51 11.71 -1.61
CA SER A 62 7.46 10.27 -1.81
C SER A 62 7.05 9.54 -0.53
N LEU A 63 7.55 9.98 0.63
CA LEU A 63 7.21 9.39 1.91
C LEU A 63 5.76 9.67 2.30
N ASP A 64 5.30 10.91 2.10
CA ASP A 64 3.91 11.31 2.34
C ASP A 64 2.94 10.50 1.48
N LEU A 65 3.26 10.34 0.19
CA LEU A 65 2.47 9.49 -0.70
C LEU A 65 2.49 8.02 -0.28
N GLY A 66 3.64 7.52 0.19
CA GLY A 66 3.75 6.17 0.72
C GLY A 66 2.78 5.93 1.89
N TRP A 67 2.69 6.89 2.80
CA TRP A 67 1.75 6.84 3.93
C TRP A 67 0.29 6.98 3.52
N GLU A 68 -0.01 7.84 2.53
CA GLU A 68 -1.35 7.96 1.95
C GLU A 68 -1.80 6.62 1.35
N LEU A 69 -0.92 5.94 0.62
CA LEU A 69 -1.20 4.64 0.03
C LEU A 69 -1.37 3.55 1.09
N LEU A 70 -0.48 3.46 2.09
CA LEU A 70 -0.65 2.49 3.17
C LEU A 70 -1.93 2.72 3.99
N SER A 71 -2.43 3.96 4.02
CA SER A 71 -3.68 4.29 4.73
C SER A 71 -4.94 3.71 4.06
N THR A 72 -4.84 3.16 2.84
CA THR A 72 -5.95 2.42 2.21
C THR A 72 -6.11 1.01 2.79
N LEU A 73 -5.04 0.46 3.37
CA LEU A 73 -5.05 -0.82 4.05
C LEU A 73 -5.51 -0.64 5.51
N PRO A 74 -6.18 -1.65 6.09
CA PRO A 74 -6.49 -1.64 7.52
C PRO A 74 -5.20 -1.55 8.35
N ARG A 75 -5.24 -0.83 9.48
CA ARG A 75 -4.08 -0.71 10.38
C ARG A 75 -3.51 -2.07 10.80
N ALA A 76 -4.37 -3.08 11.00
CA ALA A 76 -3.97 -4.43 11.37
C ALA A 76 -3.04 -5.12 10.33
N GLU A 77 -3.08 -4.67 9.08
CA GLU A 77 -2.22 -5.19 8.00
C GLU A 77 -0.84 -4.50 7.95
N LEU A 78 -0.63 -3.44 8.75
CA LEU A 78 0.61 -2.66 8.77
C LEU A 78 1.59 -3.17 9.84
N ASP A 79 1.90 -4.46 9.80
CA ASP A 79 2.63 -5.20 10.84
C ASP A 79 4.15 -4.95 10.90
N ARG A 80 4.73 -4.27 9.90
CA ARG A 80 6.18 -3.97 9.83
C ARG A 80 6.53 -2.56 10.27
N VAL A 81 5.55 -1.82 10.80
CA VAL A 81 5.75 -0.46 11.29
C VAL A 81 5.26 -0.37 12.72
N ASP A 82 6.07 0.24 13.58
CA ASP A 82 5.74 0.41 14.99
C ASP A 82 4.49 1.28 15.17
N ASP A 83 3.71 0.99 16.21
CA ASP A 83 2.48 1.73 16.53
C ASP A 83 2.70 3.24 16.68
N ALA A 84 3.86 3.67 17.22
CA ALA A 84 4.19 5.08 17.35
C ALA A 84 4.29 5.81 16.00
N LEU A 85 4.78 5.12 14.97
CA LEU A 85 4.84 5.66 13.61
C LEU A 85 3.47 5.62 12.94
N LEU A 86 2.71 4.55 13.15
CA LEU A 86 1.33 4.46 12.67
C LEU A 86 0.47 5.59 13.28
N ASP A 87 0.63 5.88 14.56
CA ASP A 87 -0.12 6.96 15.23
C ASP A 87 0.20 8.36 14.70
N GLN A 88 1.43 8.58 14.21
CA GLN A 88 1.83 9.85 13.61
C GLN A 88 1.37 10.01 12.16
N TYR A 89 1.42 8.95 11.36
CA TYR A 89 1.33 9.06 9.90
C TYR A 89 0.14 8.33 9.26
N TYR A 90 -0.48 7.36 9.93
CA TYR A 90 -1.64 6.64 9.41
C TYR A 90 -2.89 7.51 9.48
N LYS A 91 -3.58 7.66 8.34
CA LYS A 91 -4.79 8.50 8.20
C LYS A 91 -6.06 7.69 7.86
N GLY A 92 -5.96 6.36 7.81
CA GLY A 92 -7.08 5.47 7.53
C GLY A 92 -8.05 5.35 8.71
N ASP A 93 -9.16 4.64 8.50
CA ASP A 93 -10.14 4.38 9.55
C ASP A 93 -9.48 3.60 10.70
N LYS A 94 -9.55 4.16 11.91
CA LYS A 94 -8.93 3.61 13.12
C LYS A 94 -9.72 2.45 13.68
#